data_AF-G6AYA3-F1
#
_entry.id   AF-G6AYA3-F1
#
_cell.length_a   1.000
_cell.length_b   1.000
_cell.length_c   1.000
_cell.angle_alpha   90.00
_cell.angle_beta   90.00
_cell.angle_gamma   90.00
#
_symmetry.space_group_name_H-M   'P 1'
#
loop_
_entity.id
_entity.type
_entity.pdbx_description
1 polymer ?
#
loop_
_entity_poly.entity_id
_entity_poly.type
_entity_poly.pdbx_seq_one_letter_code
_entity_poly.pdbx_strand_id
1 'polypeptide(L)'
;MFLKEFFYMTRADRRTFICLCSLALVAIIFFGAVSLTDDTSNKIEERKETATVKDESHESADGQGYVVEETNKGSKLFYFDPNTADSTQLLQLGLRPWQVRNIYKYRARGGVYQCKEDFAYVYGLTVKDYKRLEPYIRIGADYLPASSLAEVRNRKRGYERSSRYASDNGENAPNMEHKAYTPKIRIGEHIEINGADTTELMKIPGIGSYYSRQIVRYRNQLGGFVSKEQLLEIEGFPEDAVKYISIDESSIRRLRINQLTLSQLKRHPYLNYYQARAISDYRRLRGNIRSISELKLMKEFSSHDIERIGPYIEY
;
A
#
# COMPACT_ATOMS: atom_id res chain seq x y z
N MET A 1 -28.94 -28.44 -13.30
CA MET A 1 -29.70 -27.95 -12.11
C MET A 1 -28.85 -27.07 -11.17
N PHE A 2 -27.52 -27.24 -11.10
CA PHE A 2 -26.62 -26.53 -10.15
C PHE A 2 -26.30 -25.05 -10.44
N LEU A 3 -26.46 -24.54 -11.66
CA LEU A 3 -26.05 -23.16 -12.00
C LEU A 3 -26.94 -22.07 -11.38
N LYS A 4 -28.21 -22.37 -11.07
CA LYS A 4 -29.14 -21.38 -10.50
C LYS A 4 -28.89 -21.15 -9.00
N GLU A 5 -28.43 -22.16 -8.27
CA GLU A 5 -28.14 -22.06 -6.84
C GLU A 5 -26.81 -21.34 -6.54
N PHE A 6 -25.87 -21.37 -7.48
CA PHE A 6 -24.59 -20.65 -7.37
C PHE A 6 -24.77 -19.13 -7.22
N PHE A 7 -25.83 -18.57 -7.82
CA PHE A 7 -26.16 -17.14 -7.72
C PHE A 7 -26.89 -16.73 -6.44
N TYR A 8 -27.24 -17.68 -5.56
CA TYR A 8 -27.82 -17.41 -4.24
C TYR A 8 -26.81 -17.54 -3.08
N MET A 9 -25.62 -18.07 -3.31
CA MET A 9 -24.56 -18.16 -2.29
C MET A 9 -23.96 -16.79 -1.95
N THR A 10 -23.52 -16.62 -0.70
CA THR A 10 -22.84 -15.40 -0.27
C THR A 10 -21.51 -15.20 -1.01
N ARG A 11 -21.00 -13.97 -1.10
CA ARG A 11 -19.77 -13.67 -1.87
C ARG A 11 -18.55 -14.43 -1.35
N ALA A 12 -18.54 -14.80 -0.06
CA ALA A 12 -17.48 -15.61 0.53
C ALA A 12 -17.55 -17.06 0.03
N ASP A 13 -18.75 -17.65 0.03
CA ASP A 13 -18.95 -19.05 -0.38
C ASP A 13 -18.66 -19.26 -1.87
N ARG A 14 -18.92 -18.26 -2.72
CA ARG A 14 -18.59 -18.35 -4.15
C ARG A 14 -17.07 -18.40 -4.38
N ARG A 15 -16.29 -17.70 -3.55
CA ARG A 15 -14.83 -17.71 -3.66
C ARG A 15 -14.26 -19.06 -3.27
N THR A 16 -14.73 -19.66 -2.19
CA THR A 16 -14.31 -21.01 -1.78
C THR A 16 -14.70 -22.06 -2.81
N PHE A 17 -15.90 -21.99 -3.39
CA PHE A 17 -16.32 -22.91 -4.45
C PHE A 17 -15.47 -22.78 -5.72
N ILE A 18 -15.17 -21.56 -6.17
CA ILE A 18 -14.30 -21.32 -7.34
C ILE A 18 -12.88 -21.84 -7.07
N CYS A 19 -12.33 -21.60 -5.88
CA CYS A 19 -11.03 -22.14 -5.49
C CYS A 19 -11.02 -23.68 -5.55
N LEU A 20 -12.04 -24.33 -5.02
CA LEU A 20 -12.13 -25.79 -4.99
C LEU A 20 -12.26 -26.38 -6.41
N CYS A 21 -13.08 -25.78 -7.28
CA CYS A 21 -13.17 -26.17 -8.69
C CYS A 21 -11.86 -25.96 -9.45
N SER A 22 -11.15 -24.86 -9.20
CA SER A 22 -9.85 -24.61 -9.84
C SER A 22 -8.78 -25.63 -9.43
N LEU A 23 -8.78 -26.04 -8.16
CA LEU A 23 -7.84 -27.03 -7.62
C LEU A 23 -8.13 -28.43 -8.20
N ALA A 24 -9.42 -28.80 -8.31
CA ALA A 24 -9.83 -30.03 -8.97
C ALA A 24 -9.42 -30.05 -10.45
N LEU A 25 -9.54 -28.93 -11.17
CA LEU A 25 -9.11 -28.83 -12.57
C LEU A 25 -7.60 -29.03 -12.73
N VAL A 26 -6.79 -28.43 -11.86
CA VAL A 26 -5.34 -28.63 -11.84
C VAL A 26 -4.98 -30.08 -11.55
N ALA A 27 -5.68 -30.74 -10.61
CA ALA A 27 -5.47 -32.15 -10.31
C ALA A 27 -5.82 -33.07 -11.49
N ILE A 28 -6.89 -32.77 -12.23
CA ILE A 28 -7.28 -33.52 -13.43
C ILE A 28 -6.25 -33.35 -14.55
N ILE A 29 -5.73 -32.14 -14.76
CA ILE A 29 -4.68 -31.88 -15.74
C ILE A 29 -3.39 -32.61 -15.37
N PHE A 30 -3.03 -32.62 -14.07
CA PHE A 30 -1.86 -33.32 -13.57
C PHE A 30 -1.98 -34.83 -13.73
N PHE A 31 -3.13 -35.42 -13.37
CA PHE A 31 -3.37 -36.85 -13.58
C PHE A 31 -3.45 -37.23 -15.06
N GLY A 32 -4.06 -36.39 -15.90
CA GLY A 32 -4.13 -36.60 -17.34
C GLY A 32 -2.75 -36.54 -18.01
N ALA A 33 -1.86 -35.65 -17.55
CA ALA A 33 -0.49 -35.55 -18.03
C ALA A 33 0.35 -36.77 -17.61
N VAL A 34 0.16 -37.28 -16.38
CA VAL A 34 0.86 -38.49 -15.91
C VAL A 34 0.40 -39.75 -16.66
N SER A 35 -0.88 -39.84 -17.08
CA SER A 35 -1.36 -40.96 -17.91
C SER A 35 -0.89 -40.93 -19.37
N LEU A 36 -0.42 -39.78 -19.88
CA LEU A 36 0.10 -39.65 -21.25
C LEU A 36 1.60 -39.96 -21.35
N THR A 37 2.31 -40.11 -20.23
CA THR A 37 3.75 -40.37 -20.21
C THR A 37 4.13 -41.86 -20.16
N ASP A 38 3.18 -42.79 -20.06
CA ASP A 38 3.47 -44.23 -19.92
C ASP A 38 3.58 -45.00 -21.26
N ASP A 39 3.22 -44.42 -22.41
CA ASP A 39 3.14 -45.16 -23.69
C ASP A 39 4.21 -44.84 -24.74
N THR A 40 5.27 -44.10 -24.38
CA THR A 40 6.39 -43.85 -25.30
C THR A 40 7.72 -44.28 -24.72
N SER A 41 7.79 -45.54 -24.31
CA SER A 41 9.06 -46.26 -24.12
C SER A 41 9.16 -47.40 -25.12
N ASN A 42 9.16 -47.09 -26.42
CA ASN A 42 9.72 -47.95 -27.48
C ASN A 42 9.61 -47.29 -28.87
N LYS A 43 10.61 -46.48 -29.23
CA LYS A 43 11.17 -46.31 -30.59
C LYS A 43 12.01 -45.03 -30.66
N ILE A 44 13.31 -45.13 -30.35
CA ILE A 44 14.31 -44.16 -30.80
C ILE A 44 15.55 -44.94 -31.25
N GLU A 45 15.47 -45.54 -32.42
CA GLU A 45 16.61 -45.80 -33.29
C GLU A 45 16.13 -45.56 -34.72
N GLU A 46 16.36 -44.35 -35.25
CA GLU A 46 16.92 -44.12 -36.60
C GLU A 46 16.82 -42.65 -37.00
N ARG A 47 17.93 -42.21 -37.60
CA ARG A 47 18.08 -41.13 -38.59
C ARG A 47 18.44 -39.72 -38.12
N LYS A 48 19.76 -39.49 -38.17
CA LYS A 48 20.46 -38.20 -38.24
C LYS A 48 20.21 -37.45 -39.56
N GLU A 49 20.62 -36.17 -39.52
CA GLU A 49 20.80 -35.16 -40.58
C GLU A 49 19.55 -34.34 -40.93
N THR A 50 19.51 -33.00 -40.89
CA THR A 50 20.52 -31.92 -40.97
C THR A 50 19.87 -30.58 -40.55
N ALA A 51 20.72 -29.55 -40.39
CA ALA A 51 20.44 -28.10 -40.35
C ALA A 51 20.43 -27.40 -38.97
N THR A 52 21.64 -26.94 -38.66
CA THR A 52 22.05 -25.79 -37.84
C THR A 52 21.07 -24.61 -37.77
N VAL A 53 20.67 -24.20 -36.55
CA VAL A 53 20.84 -22.84 -35.99
C VAL A 53 20.87 -22.99 -34.46
N LYS A 54 21.91 -22.44 -33.83
CA LYS A 54 22.13 -22.45 -32.38
C LYS A 54 21.16 -21.47 -31.71
N ASP A 55 20.20 -21.98 -30.97
CA ASP A 55 19.46 -21.24 -29.94
C ASP A 55 19.26 -22.19 -28.76
N GLU A 56 20.07 -22.00 -27.73
CA GLU A 56 20.01 -22.63 -26.42
C GLU A 56 20.19 -21.48 -25.42
N SER A 57 19.53 -21.40 -24.29
CA SER A 57 18.36 -22.05 -23.72
C SER A 57 18.16 -21.32 -22.39
N HIS A 58 16.96 -21.43 -21.84
CA HIS A 58 16.66 -21.05 -20.47
C HIS A 58 17.52 -21.86 -19.49
N GLU A 59 18.06 -21.21 -18.46
CA GLU A 59 18.38 -21.89 -17.20
C GLU A 59 17.76 -21.14 -16.01
N SER A 60 17.08 -21.92 -15.19
CA SER A 60 16.38 -21.53 -13.97
C SER A 60 17.36 -21.35 -12.81
N ALA A 61 16.97 -20.44 -11.93
CA ALA A 61 17.34 -20.28 -10.52
C ALA A 61 18.48 -21.15 -9.95
N ASP A 62 19.52 -20.49 -9.44
CA ASP A 62 20.02 -20.83 -8.12
C ASP A 62 20.42 -19.56 -7.34
N GLY A 63 20.09 -19.56 -6.06
CA GLY A 63 20.43 -18.50 -5.13
C GLY A 63 21.86 -18.67 -4.65
N GLN A 64 22.71 -17.68 -4.90
CA GLN A 64 23.96 -17.53 -4.16
C GLN A 64 24.24 -16.06 -3.86
N GLY A 65 24.69 -15.84 -2.63
CA GLY A 65 24.89 -14.55 -2.01
C GLY A 65 25.76 -13.61 -2.84
N TYR A 66 25.35 -12.35 -2.87
CA TYR A 66 26.12 -11.28 -3.48
C TYR A 66 27.41 -11.06 -2.69
N VAL A 67 28.48 -11.76 -3.09
CA VAL A 67 29.85 -11.37 -2.76
C VAL A 67 30.11 -10.02 -3.40
N VAL A 68 30.41 -9.04 -2.56
CA VAL A 68 30.85 -7.70 -2.95
C VAL A 68 32.31 -7.81 -3.38
N GLU A 69 32.57 -8.16 -4.64
CA GLU A 69 33.89 -7.98 -5.24
C GLU A 69 34.00 -6.63 -5.97
N GLU A 70 35.05 -5.90 -5.60
CA GLU A 70 35.41 -4.58 -6.09
C GLU A 70 35.88 -4.62 -7.55
N THR A 71 34.94 -4.38 -8.47
CA THR A 71 35.26 -4.05 -9.87
C THR A 71 35.15 -2.55 -10.11
N ASN A 72 35.83 -1.73 -9.29
CA ASN A 72 35.99 -0.28 -9.52
C ASN A 72 37.29 0.03 -10.27
N LYS A 73 37.66 -0.78 -11.27
CA LYS A 73 38.75 -0.43 -12.21
C LYS A 73 38.13 0.21 -13.46
N GLY A 74 37.99 1.53 -13.42
CA GLY A 74 37.85 2.36 -14.63
C GLY A 74 36.51 3.05 -14.88
N SER A 75 35.64 3.23 -13.87
CA SER A 75 34.38 3.96 -14.10
C SER A 75 34.65 5.46 -14.32
N LYS A 76 34.37 5.94 -15.53
CA LYS A 76 34.51 7.35 -15.89
C LYS A 76 33.20 8.05 -15.56
N LEU A 77 33.22 9.02 -14.65
CA LEU A 77 32.04 9.81 -14.30
C LEU A 77 31.86 10.94 -15.33
N PHE A 78 30.69 10.97 -15.95
CA PHE A 78 30.27 12.01 -16.88
C PHE A 78 28.76 12.22 -16.81
N TYR A 79 28.30 13.39 -17.26
CA TYR A 79 26.87 13.70 -17.27
C TYR A 79 26.12 12.79 -18.23
N PHE A 80 25.01 12.21 -17.77
CA PHE A 80 24.18 11.34 -18.59
C PHE A 80 22.69 11.56 -18.28
N ASP A 81 21.87 11.27 -19.28
CA ASP A 81 20.41 11.19 -19.13
C ASP A 81 19.98 9.73 -19.17
N PRO A 82 19.39 9.16 -18.12
CA PRO A 82 18.96 7.77 -18.10
C PRO A 82 17.89 7.43 -19.15
N ASN A 83 17.17 8.43 -19.69
CA ASN A 83 16.18 8.24 -20.75
C ASN A 83 16.81 8.11 -22.15
N THR A 84 18.05 8.56 -22.35
CA THR A 84 18.70 8.61 -23.66
C THR A 84 20.07 7.95 -23.71
N ALA A 85 20.72 7.75 -22.56
CA ALA A 85 22.06 7.15 -22.47
C ALA A 85 22.12 5.77 -23.12
N ASP A 86 23.21 5.54 -23.86
CA ASP A 86 23.48 4.25 -24.49
C ASP A 86 24.08 3.25 -23.48
N SER A 87 23.95 1.97 -23.81
CA SER A 87 24.48 0.82 -23.08
C SER A 87 25.97 0.98 -22.79
N THR A 88 26.75 1.46 -23.77
CA THR A 88 28.19 1.74 -23.61
C THR A 88 28.45 2.81 -22.54
N GLN A 89 27.66 3.88 -22.54
CA GLN A 89 27.76 4.97 -21.57
C GLN A 89 27.38 4.49 -20.16
N LEU A 90 26.29 3.74 -20.04
CA LEU A 90 25.83 3.21 -18.75
C LEU A 90 26.84 2.21 -18.15
N LEU A 91 27.46 1.37 -18.99
CA LEU A 91 28.55 0.48 -18.57
C LEU A 91 29.79 1.25 -18.10
N GLN A 92 30.17 2.33 -18.80
CA GLN A 92 31.30 3.19 -18.41
C GLN A 92 31.09 3.89 -17.06
N LEU A 93 29.84 4.14 -16.66
CA LEU A 93 29.48 4.68 -15.34
C LEU A 93 29.61 3.63 -14.21
N GLY A 94 29.87 2.37 -14.57
CA GLY A 94 30.03 1.25 -13.64
C GLY A 94 28.72 0.53 -13.32
N LEU A 95 27.68 0.68 -14.14
CA LEU A 95 26.47 -0.13 -14.02
C LEU A 95 26.74 -1.53 -14.57
N ARG A 96 26.22 -2.55 -13.89
CA ARG A 96 26.36 -3.95 -14.31
C ARG A 96 25.52 -4.21 -15.56
N PRO A 97 25.92 -5.14 -16.46
CA PRO A 97 25.17 -5.43 -17.69
C PRO A 97 23.68 -5.71 -17.47
N TRP A 98 23.33 -6.40 -16.38
CA TRP A 98 21.94 -6.70 -16.05
C TRP A 98 21.17 -5.45 -15.57
N GLN A 99 21.82 -4.48 -14.92
CA GLN A 99 21.20 -3.19 -14.54
C GLN A 99 20.89 -2.38 -15.80
N VAL A 100 21.83 -2.33 -16.75
CA VAL A 100 21.64 -1.70 -18.07
C VAL A 100 20.48 -2.34 -18.82
N ARG A 101 20.39 -3.68 -18.84
CA ARG A 101 19.26 -4.40 -19.42
C ARG A 101 17.93 -4.01 -18.80
N ASN A 102 17.88 -3.84 -17.47
CA ASN A 102 16.65 -3.44 -16.77
C ASN A 102 16.24 -2.00 -17.11
N ILE A 103 17.20 -1.07 -17.23
CA ILE A 103 16.95 0.31 -17.68
C ILE A 103 16.33 0.31 -19.09
N TYR A 104 16.86 -0.52 -20.00
CA TYR A 104 16.32 -0.65 -21.36
C TYR A 104 14.92 -1.26 -21.36
N LYS A 105 14.67 -2.30 -20.55
CA LYS A 105 13.33 -2.88 -20.39
C LYS A 105 12.32 -1.86 -19.86
N TYR A 106 12.73 -1.00 -18.93
CA TYR A 106 11.90 0.06 -18.40
C TYR A 106 11.53 1.09 -19.49
N ARG A 107 12.53 1.60 -20.23
CA ARG A 107 12.34 2.52 -21.37
C ARG A 107 11.43 1.91 -22.45
N ALA A 108 11.67 0.65 -22.82
CA ALA A 108 10.89 -0.04 -23.85
C ALA A 108 9.41 -0.24 -23.47
N ARG A 109 9.09 -0.28 -22.17
CA ARG A 109 7.71 -0.34 -21.65
C ARG A 109 7.06 1.04 -21.50
N GLY A 110 7.71 2.10 -21.96
CA GLY A 110 7.23 3.49 -21.83
C GLY A 110 7.56 4.12 -20.47
N GLY A 111 8.44 3.51 -19.68
CA GLY A 111 8.95 4.12 -18.45
C GLY A 111 9.86 5.29 -18.75
N VAL A 112 9.72 6.38 -17.98
CA VAL A 112 10.48 7.62 -18.14
C VAL A 112 10.97 8.08 -16.76
N TYR A 113 12.25 8.40 -16.66
CA TYR A 113 12.86 9.03 -15.50
C TYR A 113 12.62 10.55 -15.58
N GLN A 114 11.73 11.08 -14.75
CA GLN A 114 11.33 12.50 -14.78
C GLN A 114 12.21 13.37 -13.89
N CYS A 115 12.83 12.77 -12.87
CA CYS A 115 13.82 13.42 -12.01
C CYS A 115 15.01 12.49 -11.74
N LYS A 116 16.08 13.05 -11.15
CA LYS A 116 17.29 12.27 -10.83
C LYS A 116 17.01 11.20 -9.77
N GLU A 117 16.05 11.46 -8.88
CA GLU A 117 15.63 10.56 -7.82
C GLU A 117 14.97 9.28 -8.37
N ASP A 118 14.31 9.34 -9.53
CA ASP A 118 13.71 8.17 -10.17
C ASP A 118 14.75 7.09 -10.52
N PHE A 119 15.99 7.51 -10.77
CA PHE A 119 17.09 6.61 -11.08
C PHE A 119 17.48 5.72 -9.88
N ALA A 120 17.15 6.13 -8.64
CA ALA A 120 17.40 5.33 -7.45
C ALA A 120 16.60 4.01 -7.44
N TYR A 121 15.52 3.91 -8.21
CA TYR A 121 14.67 2.72 -8.30
C TYR A 121 15.17 1.65 -9.28
N VAL A 122 16.32 1.86 -9.94
CA VAL A 122 16.93 0.83 -10.77
C VAL A 122 17.24 -0.40 -9.91
N TYR A 123 16.72 -1.56 -10.30
CA TYR A 123 16.83 -2.80 -9.51
C TYR A 123 18.30 -3.10 -9.16
N GLY A 124 18.54 -3.35 -7.88
CA GLY A 124 19.85 -3.59 -7.24
C GLY A 124 20.91 -2.51 -7.47
N LEU A 125 20.49 -1.25 -7.71
CA LEU A 125 21.36 -0.10 -7.53
C LEU A 125 21.53 0.17 -6.03
N THR A 126 22.77 0.20 -5.55
CA THR A 126 23.04 0.47 -4.12
C THR A 126 22.96 1.96 -3.81
N VAL A 127 22.74 2.32 -2.54
CA VAL A 127 22.77 3.73 -2.08
C VAL A 127 24.13 4.38 -2.40
N LYS A 128 25.23 3.62 -2.28
CA LYS A 128 26.59 4.09 -2.60
C LYS A 128 26.70 4.44 -4.09
N ASP A 129 26.20 3.58 -4.97
CA ASP A 129 26.23 3.81 -6.42
C ASP A 129 25.33 4.97 -6.83
N TYR A 130 24.12 5.05 -6.28
CA TYR A 130 23.22 6.18 -6.55
C TYR A 130 23.86 7.50 -6.15
N LYS A 131 24.38 7.63 -4.92
CA LYS A 131 25.05 8.87 -4.46
C LYS A 131 26.26 9.24 -5.31
N ARG A 132 26.98 8.24 -5.85
CA ARG A 132 28.11 8.45 -6.76
C ARG A 132 27.66 9.00 -8.11
N LEU A 133 26.52 8.54 -8.62
CA LEU A 133 25.99 8.92 -9.94
C LEU A 133 25.11 10.18 -9.91
N GLU A 134 24.41 10.44 -8.79
CA GLU A 134 23.43 11.51 -8.62
C GLU A 134 23.89 12.89 -9.15
N PRO A 135 25.12 13.37 -8.87
CA PRO A 135 25.55 14.68 -9.35
C PRO A 135 25.61 14.78 -10.87
N TYR A 136 25.75 13.64 -11.55
CA TYR A 136 25.94 13.52 -12.99
C TYR A 136 24.65 13.18 -13.75
N ILE A 137 23.55 12.92 -13.05
CA ILE A 137 22.26 12.67 -13.70
C ILE A 137 21.69 14.00 -14.20
N ARG A 138 21.32 14.06 -15.47
CA ARG A 138 20.66 15.21 -16.12
C ARG A 138 19.46 14.70 -16.91
N ILE A 139 18.25 15.10 -16.53
CA ILE A 139 17.04 14.73 -17.27
C ILE A 139 16.82 15.75 -18.39
N GLY A 140 16.68 15.27 -19.63
CA GLY A 140 16.36 16.11 -20.79
C GLY A 140 15.02 16.83 -20.64
N ALA A 141 14.89 18.01 -21.25
CA ALA A 141 13.72 18.87 -21.12
C ALA A 141 12.40 18.19 -21.54
N ASP A 142 12.46 17.30 -22.54
CA ASP A 142 11.31 16.57 -23.06
C ASP A 142 10.72 15.55 -22.06
N TYR A 143 11.52 15.14 -21.08
CA TYR A 143 11.15 14.17 -20.06
C TYR A 143 10.80 14.83 -18.71
N LEU A 144 11.00 16.15 -18.59
CA LEU A 144 10.57 16.89 -17.41
C LEU A 144 9.04 16.99 -17.38
N PRO A 145 8.43 17.03 -16.18
CA PRO A 145 6.99 17.24 -16.07
C PRO A 145 6.57 18.55 -16.76
N ALA A 146 5.46 18.52 -17.49
CA ALA A 146 4.91 19.71 -18.17
C ALA A 146 4.67 20.89 -17.21
N SER A 147 4.47 20.62 -15.92
CA SER A 147 4.34 21.62 -14.86
C SER A 147 5.62 22.43 -14.60
N SER A 148 6.80 21.91 -14.96
CA SER A 148 8.08 22.61 -14.82
C SER A 148 8.40 23.56 -15.98
N LEU A 149 7.61 23.56 -17.07
CA LEU A 149 7.78 24.49 -18.17
C LEU A 149 7.65 25.94 -17.67
N ALA A 150 8.66 26.77 -17.95
CA ALA A 150 8.72 28.16 -17.50
C ALA A 150 7.49 28.97 -17.94
N GLU A 151 6.93 28.66 -19.11
CA GLU A 151 5.72 29.27 -19.66
C GLU A 151 4.48 28.99 -18.79
N VAL A 152 4.37 27.76 -18.26
CA VAL A 152 3.30 27.36 -17.33
C VAL A 152 3.49 28.05 -15.98
N ARG A 153 4.74 28.15 -15.50
CA ARG A 153 5.07 28.83 -14.25
C ARG A 153 4.80 30.33 -14.30
N ASN A 154 5.05 30.98 -15.44
CA ASN A 154 4.80 32.41 -15.64
C ASN A 154 3.31 32.77 -15.72
N ARG A 155 2.46 31.90 -16.28
CA ARG A 155 0.98 32.09 -16.21
C ARG A 155 0.47 32.07 -14.76
N LYS A 156 1.08 31.25 -13.89
CA LYS A 156 0.71 31.17 -12.46
C LYS A 156 0.97 32.48 -11.69
N ARG A 157 2.08 33.18 -12.01
CA ARG A 157 2.41 34.50 -11.44
C ARG A 157 1.43 35.62 -11.84
N GLY A 158 0.82 35.52 -13.03
CA GLY A 158 -0.22 36.45 -13.47
C GLY A 158 -1.53 36.29 -12.69
N TYR A 159 -1.89 35.05 -12.35
CA TYR A 159 -3.11 34.70 -11.61
C TYR A 159 -3.04 35.08 -10.11
N GLU A 160 -1.87 34.98 -9.48
CA GLU A 160 -1.70 35.39 -8.07
C GLU A 160 -1.75 36.92 -7.87
N ARG A 161 -1.53 37.71 -8.92
CA ARG A 161 -1.59 39.19 -8.84
C ARG A 161 -3.01 39.73 -8.97
N SER A 162 -3.90 39.05 -9.69
CA SER A 162 -5.31 39.44 -9.83
C SER A 162 -6.17 39.06 -8.62
N SER A 163 -5.79 38.03 -7.86
CA SER A 163 -6.50 37.58 -6.65
C SER A 163 -6.49 38.60 -5.49
N ARG A 164 -5.67 39.66 -5.54
CA ARG A 164 -5.60 40.67 -4.47
C ARG A 164 -6.60 41.82 -4.62
N TYR A 165 -7.37 41.88 -5.72
CA TYR A 165 -8.40 42.91 -5.96
C TYR A 165 -9.78 42.35 -6.35
N ALA A 166 -9.97 41.04 -6.31
CA ALA A 166 -11.24 40.38 -6.63
C ALA A 166 -11.84 39.76 -5.36
N SER A 167 -12.25 40.60 -4.42
CA SER A 167 -13.18 40.22 -3.34
C SER A 167 -14.24 41.29 -3.22
N ASP A 168 -14.99 41.45 -4.31
CA ASP A 168 -16.35 41.97 -4.27
C ASP A 168 -17.08 41.44 -5.51
N ASN A 169 -18.23 40.81 -5.30
CA ASN A 169 -19.11 40.18 -6.29
C ASN A 169 -18.73 38.77 -6.83
N GLY A 170 -19.37 37.77 -6.22
CA GLY A 170 -20.45 37.02 -6.89
C GLY A 170 -20.09 36.03 -8.01
N GLU A 171 -20.09 34.75 -7.60
CA GLU A 171 -20.61 33.59 -8.34
C GLU A 171 -19.91 33.11 -9.63
N ASN A 172 -19.52 31.82 -9.58
CA ASN A 172 -19.06 30.95 -10.68
C ASN A 172 -17.57 31.04 -11.07
N ALA A 173 -16.68 30.68 -10.15
CA ALA A 173 -15.37 30.15 -10.50
C ALA A 173 -15.44 28.61 -10.62
N PRO A 174 -14.92 27.99 -11.70
CA PRO A 174 -14.88 26.54 -11.80
C PRO A 174 -13.95 26.01 -10.71
N ASN A 175 -14.47 25.05 -9.93
CA ASN A 175 -13.83 24.47 -8.76
C ASN A 175 -12.63 23.60 -9.18
N MET A 176 -11.54 24.24 -9.61
CA MET A 176 -10.28 23.57 -9.94
C MET A 176 -9.49 23.44 -8.64
N GLU A 177 -9.76 22.35 -7.92
CA GLU A 177 -8.99 21.92 -6.74
C GLU A 177 -7.51 21.78 -7.13
N HIS A 178 -6.75 22.87 -6.95
CA HIS A 178 -5.32 22.77 -6.88
C HIS A 178 -5.03 22.02 -5.58
N LYS A 179 -4.68 20.73 -5.68
CA LYS A 179 -4.17 19.95 -4.55
C LYS A 179 -2.94 20.68 -4.01
N ALA A 180 -3.15 21.55 -3.03
CA ALA A 180 -2.10 22.27 -2.36
C ALA A 180 -1.14 21.24 -1.77
N TYR A 181 0.15 21.35 -2.09
CA TYR A 181 1.16 20.51 -1.50
C TYR A 181 1.21 20.80 0.00
N THR A 182 0.74 19.86 0.82
CA THR A 182 0.83 19.93 2.27
C THR A 182 2.25 19.52 2.68
N PRO A 183 3.06 20.41 3.29
CA PRO A 183 4.39 20.05 3.76
C PRO A 183 4.32 18.87 4.73
N LYS A 184 5.18 17.87 4.52
CA LYS A 184 5.24 16.69 5.39
C LYS A 184 6.07 16.98 6.63
N ILE A 185 5.66 16.41 7.77
CA ILE A 185 6.40 16.51 9.03
C ILE A 185 7.72 15.73 9.00
N ARG A 186 8.69 16.17 9.79
CA ARG A 186 10.03 15.60 9.86
C ARG A 186 10.11 14.46 10.89
N ILE A 187 11.18 13.67 10.79
CA ILE A 187 11.49 12.63 11.78
C ILE A 187 11.73 13.29 13.14
N GLY A 188 10.94 12.91 14.15
CA GLY A 188 10.97 13.49 15.50
C GLY A 188 9.79 14.43 15.82
N GLU A 189 9.02 14.84 14.81
CA GLU A 189 7.75 15.55 15.01
C GLU A 189 6.60 14.54 15.14
N HIS A 190 5.65 14.84 16.03
CA HIS A 190 4.49 13.99 16.29
C HIS A 190 3.18 14.77 16.09
N ILE A 191 2.16 14.08 15.59
CA ILE A 191 0.80 14.59 15.48
C ILE A 191 -0.10 13.81 16.42
N GLU A 192 -0.83 14.54 17.25
CA GLU A 192 -1.86 14.00 18.14
C GLU A 192 -3.07 13.59 17.30
N ILE A 193 -3.44 12.31 17.33
CA ILE A 193 -4.40 11.74 16.37
C ILE A 193 -5.86 11.90 16.77
N ASN A 194 -6.18 12.04 18.06
CA ASN A 194 -7.56 12.10 18.53
C ASN A 194 -8.23 13.45 18.23
N GLY A 195 -7.45 14.52 18.20
CA GLY A 195 -7.85 15.88 17.87
C GLY A 195 -7.53 16.30 16.43
N ALA A 196 -6.59 15.66 15.75
CA ALA A 196 -6.15 16.10 14.43
C ALA A 196 -7.26 16.09 13.37
N ASP A 197 -7.25 17.10 12.50
CA ASP A 197 -8.10 17.12 11.31
C ASP A 197 -7.48 16.34 10.13
N THR A 198 -8.23 16.15 9.04
CA THR A 198 -7.72 15.40 7.88
C THR A 198 -6.51 16.08 7.22
N THR A 199 -6.41 17.41 7.29
CA THR A 199 -5.31 18.17 6.68
C THR A 199 -4.02 18.04 7.49
N GLU A 200 -4.14 17.98 8.81
CA GLU A 200 -3.04 17.70 9.73
C GLU A 200 -2.56 16.27 9.59
N LEU A 201 -3.47 15.30 9.57
CA LEU A 201 -3.11 13.90 9.31
C LEU A 201 -2.40 13.73 7.97
N MET A 202 -2.79 14.49 6.95
CA MET A 202 -2.11 14.51 5.65
C MET A 202 -0.69 15.09 5.68
N LYS A 203 -0.24 15.71 6.78
CA LYS A 203 1.18 16.07 6.96
C LYS A 203 2.04 14.85 7.29
N ILE A 204 1.45 13.73 7.75
CA ILE A 204 2.20 12.51 8.05
C ILE A 204 2.70 11.87 6.73
N PRO A 205 3.99 11.50 6.62
CA PRO A 205 4.51 10.71 5.50
C PRO A 205 3.73 9.40 5.33
N GLY A 206 3.35 9.05 4.09
CA GLY A 206 2.53 7.86 3.81
C GLY A 206 1.02 8.05 4.02
N ILE A 207 0.58 9.09 4.73
CA ILE A 207 -0.85 9.40 4.93
C ILE A 207 -1.32 10.40 3.88
N GLY A 208 -2.27 9.96 3.06
CA GLY A 208 -2.96 10.77 2.07
C GLY A 208 -4.44 10.99 2.42
N SER A 209 -5.19 11.53 1.46
CA SER A 209 -6.63 11.79 1.61
C SER A 209 -7.44 10.52 1.93
N TYR A 210 -7.01 9.36 1.44
CA TYR A 210 -7.64 8.07 1.77
C TYR A 210 -7.47 7.71 3.24
N TYR A 211 -6.22 7.56 3.71
CA TYR A 211 -5.95 7.15 5.09
C TYR A 211 -6.41 8.19 6.11
N SER A 212 -6.26 9.49 5.85
CA SER A 212 -6.80 10.52 6.75
C SER A 212 -8.31 10.37 6.99
N ARG A 213 -9.10 10.09 5.93
CA ARG A 213 -10.53 9.79 6.08
C ARG A 213 -10.78 8.49 6.84
N GLN A 214 -10.00 7.43 6.59
CA GLN A 214 -10.16 6.16 7.32
C GLN A 214 -9.82 6.31 8.80
N ILE A 215 -8.75 7.04 9.13
CA ILE A 215 -8.35 7.36 10.50
C ILE A 215 -9.49 8.10 11.22
N VAL A 216 -10.01 9.18 10.62
CA VAL A 216 -11.09 9.96 11.24
C VAL A 216 -12.35 9.11 11.41
N ARG A 217 -12.71 8.30 10.41
CA ARG A 217 -13.85 7.39 10.48
C ARG A 217 -13.67 6.38 11.62
N TYR A 218 -12.52 5.72 11.69
CA TYR A 218 -12.25 4.69 12.68
C TYR A 218 -12.16 5.28 14.09
N ARG A 219 -11.49 6.43 14.25
CA ARG A 219 -11.47 7.24 15.47
C ARG A 219 -12.89 7.51 15.99
N ASN A 220 -13.78 7.95 15.11
CA ASN A 220 -15.16 8.27 15.49
C ASN A 220 -15.96 7.02 15.91
N GLN A 221 -15.63 5.85 15.36
CA GLN A 221 -16.27 4.58 15.74
C GLN A 221 -15.74 4.05 17.08
N LEU A 222 -14.43 4.17 17.34
CA LEU A 222 -13.82 3.81 18.62
C LEU A 222 -14.20 4.79 19.74
N GLY A 223 -14.33 6.08 19.42
CA GLY A 223 -14.41 7.16 20.41
C GLY A 223 -13.06 7.81 20.71
N GLY A 224 -12.01 7.46 19.96
CA GLY A 224 -10.63 7.86 20.18
C GLY A 224 -9.71 6.66 20.02
N PHE A 225 -8.44 6.88 19.73
CA PHE A 225 -7.38 5.88 19.82
C PHE A 225 -6.81 5.90 21.24
N VAL A 226 -6.67 4.72 21.85
CA VAL A 226 -5.95 4.51 23.12
C VAL A 226 -4.53 4.02 22.87
N SER A 227 -4.29 3.34 21.74
CA SER A 227 -3.00 2.74 21.42
C SER A 227 -2.68 2.87 19.94
N LYS A 228 -1.38 2.92 19.61
CA LYS A 228 -0.92 3.14 18.23
C LYS A 228 -1.20 1.92 17.34
N GLU A 229 -1.20 0.73 17.92
CA GLU A 229 -1.44 -0.55 17.26
C GLU A 229 -2.85 -0.61 16.65
N GLN A 230 -3.81 0.12 17.21
CA GLN A 230 -5.17 0.19 16.68
C GLN A 230 -5.22 0.81 15.28
N LEU A 231 -4.20 1.58 14.87
CA LEU A 231 -4.09 2.10 13.51
C LEU A 231 -3.82 1.00 12.50
N LEU A 232 -3.13 -0.07 12.92
CA LEU A 232 -2.84 -1.23 12.08
C LEU A 232 -4.08 -2.10 11.83
N GLU A 233 -5.15 -1.86 12.57
CA GLU A 233 -6.47 -2.47 12.31
C GLU A 233 -7.16 -1.87 11.09
N ILE A 234 -6.70 -0.70 10.61
CA ILE A 234 -7.15 -0.10 9.37
C ILE A 234 -6.47 -0.84 8.20
N GLU A 235 -7.27 -1.39 7.29
CA GLU A 235 -6.77 -2.21 6.17
C GLU A 235 -5.74 -1.46 5.32
N GLY A 236 -4.56 -2.08 5.18
CA GLY A 236 -3.45 -1.57 4.39
C GLY A 236 -2.81 -0.29 4.96
N PHE A 237 -3.00 0.01 6.25
CA PHE A 237 -2.39 1.17 6.88
C PHE A 237 -0.85 1.14 6.79
N PRO A 238 -0.17 2.25 6.43
CA PRO A 238 1.28 2.28 6.34
C PRO A 238 1.91 2.25 7.75
N GLU A 239 2.52 1.13 8.12
CA GLU A 239 3.17 0.95 9.44
C GLU A 239 4.19 2.05 9.76
N ASP A 240 4.93 2.51 8.74
CA ASP A 240 5.89 3.61 8.86
C ASP A 240 5.28 4.92 9.36
N ALA A 241 3.97 5.15 9.17
CA ALA A 241 3.30 6.35 9.65
C ALA A 241 3.17 6.38 11.18
N VAL A 242 3.19 5.21 11.84
CA VAL A 242 2.97 5.07 13.29
C VAL A 242 4.01 5.85 14.11
N LYS A 243 5.25 5.95 13.63
CA LYS A 243 6.33 6.66 14.32
C LYS A 243 6.10 8.17 14.47
N TYR A 244 5.23 8.75 13.64
CA TYR A 244 4.91 10.18 13.65
C TYR A 244 3.65 10.52 14.47
N ILE A 245 3.09 9.55 15.19
CA ILE A 245 1.80 9.71 15.86
C ILE A 245 2.01 9.75 17.37
N SER A 246 1.34 10.70 18.02
CA SER A 246 1.13 10.74 19.47
C SER A 246 -0.35 10.53 19.78
N ILE A 247 -0.62 10.06 21.00
CA ILE A 247 -1.98 9.79 21.49
C ILE A 247 -2.14 10.56 22.79
N ASP A 248 -3.22 11.34 22.88
CA ASP A 248 -3.72 11.87 24.14
C ASP A 248 -4.98 11.11 24.55
N GLU A 249 -4.88 10.36 25.65
CA GLU A 249 -5.97 9.56 26.22
C GLU A 249 -7.04 10.43 26.90
N SER A 250 -6.76 11.68 27.22
CA SER A 250 -7.72 12.57 27.88
C SER A 250 -8.97 12.84 27.02
N SER A 251 -8.83 12.69 25.71
CA SER A 251 -9.87 12.97 24.71
C SER A 251 -10.75 11.77 24.35
N ILE A 252 -10.59 10.62 25.03
CA ILE A 252 -11.34 9.39 24.72
C ILE A 252 -12.81 9.51 25.16
N ARG A 253 -13.72 9.29 24.21
CA ARG A 253 -15.15 9.21 24.46
C ARG A 253 -15.54 7.79 24.83
N ARG A 254 -15.93 7.60 26.09
CA ARG A 254 -16.37 6.31 26.61
C ARG A 254 -17.85 6.03 26.29
N LEU A 255 -18.17 4.75 26.15
CA LEU A 255 -19.48 4.18 25.94
C LEU A 255 -20.19 4.01 27.28
N ARG A 256 -21.30 4.74 27.47
CA ARG A 256 -22.20 4.56 28.60
C ARG A 256 -22.98 3.26 28.47
N ILE A 257 -22.38 2.16 28.91
CA ILE A 257 -22.85 0.80 28.61
C ILE A 257 -24.27 0.54 29.14
N ASN A 258 -24.67 1.20 30.22
CA ASN A 258 -26.00 1.07 30.81
C ASN A 258 -27.09 1.89 30.10
N GLN A 259 -26.73 2.86 29.27
CA GLN A 259 -27.67 3.77 28.62
C GLN A 259 -27.85 3.48 27.12
N LEU A 260 -26.83 2.91 26.46
CA LEU A 260 -26.85 2.73 25.01
C LEU A 260 -27.78 1.61 24.54
N THR A 261 -28.53 1.83 23.46
CA THR A 261 -29.32 0.78 22.81
C THR A 261 -28.42 -0.27 22.15
N LEU A 262 -28.96 -1.46 21.86
CA LEU A 262 -28.25 -2.52 21.13
C LEU A 262 -27.64 -2.01 19.82
N SER A 263 -28.41 -1.24 19.04
CA SER A 263 -27.97 -0.66 17.77
C SER A 263 -26.83 0.34 17.94
N GLN A 264 -26.79 1.08 19.05
CA GLN A 264 -25.70 2.00 19.36
C GLN A 264 -24.44 1.27 19.82
N LEU A 265 -24.57 0.23 20.68
CA LEU A 265 -23.45 -0.59 21.13
C LEU A 265 -22.72 -1.25 19.95
N LYS A 266 -23.46 -1.81 18.99
CA LYS A 266 -22.92 -2.46 17.79
C LYS A 266 -22.17 -1.50 16.84
N ARG A 267 -22.24 -0.18 17.04
CA ARG A 267 -21.45 0.76 16.21
C ARG A 267 -19.97 0.75 16.57
N HIS A 268 -19.64 0.31 17.77
CA HIS A 268 -18.26 0.24 18.23
C HIS A 268 -17.54 -0.95 17.57
N PRO A 269 -16.32 -0.78 17.04
CA PRO A 269 -15.59 -1.84 16.33
C PRO A 269 -15.35 -3.11 17.16
N TYR A 270 -15.24 -2.97 18.48
CA TYR A 270 -14.99 -4.08 19.41
C TYR A 270 -16.26 -4.71 20.00
N LEU A 271 -17.44 -4.35 19.49
CA LEU A 271 -18.71 -4.95 19.90
C LEU A 271 -19.47 -5.49 18.69
N ASN A 272 -19.54 -6.82 18.59
CA ASN A 272 -20.40 -7.47 17.62
C ASN A 272 -21.86 -7.51 18.08
N TYR A 273 -22.75 -8.00 17.22
CA TYR A 273 -24.18 -8.10 17.52
C TYR A 273 -24.49 -8.96 18.75
N TYR A 274 -23.81 -10.10 18.91
CA TYR A 274 -24.05 -11.03 20.01
C TYR A 274 -23.62 -10.44 21.35
N GLN A 275 -22.47 -9.77 21.38
CA GLN A 275 -21.97 -9.04 22.55
C GLN A 275 -22.91 -7.90 22.94
N ALA A 276 -23.34 -7.08 21.98
CA ALA A 276 -24.31 -6.00 22.23
C ALA A 276 -25.66 -6.53 22.74
N ARG A 277 -26.11 -7.67 22.20
CA ARG A 277 -27.33 -8.36 22.67
C ARG A 277 -27.15 -8.88 24.10
N ALA A 278 -26.03 -9.53 24.41
CA ALA A 278 -25.72 -10.04 25.73
C ALA A 278 -25.72 -8.92 26.79
N ILE A 279 -25.09 -7.77 26.48
CA ILE A 279 -25.15 -6.56 27.32
C ILE A 279 -26.60 -6.13 27.55
N SER A 280 -27.42 -6.07 26.48
CA SER A 280 -28.80 -5.63 26.60
C SER A 280 -29.68 -6.59 27.41
N ASP A 281 -29.51 -7.89 27.21
CA ASP A 281 -30.22 -8.93 27.94
C ASP A 281 -29.80 -8.95 29.41
N TYR A 282 -28.50 -8.77 29.70
CA TYR A 282 -28.00 -8.64 31.07
C TYR A 282 -28.65 -7.47 31.79
N ARG A 283 -28.68 -6.28 31.17
CA ARG A 283 -29.33 -5.10 31.76
C ARG A 283 -30.80 -5.31 32.08
N ARG A 284 -31.52 -6.02 31.20
CA ARG A 284 -32.93 -6.35 31.40
C ARG A 284 -33.14 -7.33 32.54
N LEU A 285 -32.27 -8.33 32.69
CA LEU A 285 -32.45 -9.45 33.63
C LEU A 285 -31.83 -9.20 35.01
N ARG A 286 -30.70 -8.49 35.07
CA ARG A 286 -29.90 -8.31 36.29
C ARG A 286 -29.71 -6.83 36.69
N GLY A 287 -30.13 -5.90 35.85
CA GLY A 287 -29.96 -4.46 36.07
C GLY A 287 -28.60 -3.93 35.58
N ASN A 288 -28.20 -2.75 36.06
CA ASN A 288 -27.03 -2.04 35.57
C ASN A 288 -25.73 -2.83 35.76
N ILE A 289 -24.89 -2.81 34.74
CA ILE A 289 -23.53 -3.37 34.74
C ILE A 289 -22.65 -2.43 35.56
N ARG A 290 -21.94 -2.94 36.56
CA ARG A 290 -21.14 -2.13 37.50
C ARG A 290 -19.64 -2.27 37.30
N SER A 291 -19.20 -3.34 36.64
CA SER A 291 -17.78 -3.62 36.45
C SER A 291 -17.50 -4.44 35.20
N ILE A 292 -16.27 -4.36 34.72
CA ILE A 292 -15.82 -5.12 33.54
C ILE A 292 -15.85 -6.63 33.81
N SER A 293 -15.69 -7.02 35.08
CA SER A 293 -15.74 -8.41 35.52
C SER A 293 -17.09 -9.06 35.22
N GLU A 294 -18.19 -8.30 35.22
CA GLU A 294 -19.51 -8.82 34.87
C GLU A 294 -19.61 -9.17 33.38
N LEU A 295 -18.93 -8.41 32.49
CA LEU A 295 -18.83 -8.76 31.09
C LEU A 295 -17.96 -10.01 30.88
N LYS A 296 -16.90 -10.17 31.67
CA LYS A 296 -16.01 -11.35 31.61
C LYS A 296 -16.72 -12.67 31.95
N LEU A 297 -17.82 -12.60 32.71
CA LEU A 297 -18.65 -13.77 33.03
C LEU A 297 -19.60 -14.17 31.90
N MET A 298 -19.79 -13.30 30.90
CA MET A 298 -20.64 -13.59 29.75
C MET A 298 -19.87 -14.44 28.73
N LYS A 299 -20.51 -15.50 28.23
CA LYS A 299 -19.90 -16.43 27.27
C LYS A 299 -19.57 -15.78 25.91
N GLU A 300 -20.20 -14.65 25.59
CA GLU A 300 -20.00 -13.91 24.34
C GLU A 300 -18.73 -13.05 24.33
N PHE A 301 -18.03 -12.92 25.47
CA PHE A 301 -16.81 -12.13 25.59
C PHE A 301 -15.60 -13.02 25.86
N SER A 302 -14.60 -12.94 24.99
CA SER A 302 -13.27 -13.50 25.26
C SER A 302 -12.44 -12.53 26.12
N SER A 303 -11.36 -13.03 26.74
CA SER A 303 -10.41 -12.16 27.46
C SER A 303 -9.86 -11.04 26.57
N HIS A 304 -9.59 -11.36 25.30
CA HIS A 304 -9.11 -10.40 24.31
C HIS A 304 -10.16 -9.31 23.98
N ASP A 305 -11.44 -9.67 23.91
CA ASP A 305 -12.51 -8.68 23.71
C ASP A 305 -12.59 -7.70 24.89
N ILE A 306 -12.47 -8.23 26.11
CA ILE A 306 -12.50 -7.46 27.36
C ILE A 306 -11.33 -6.46 27.43
N GLU A 307 -10.12 -6.90 27.09
CA GLU A 307 -8.93 -6.04 27.05
C GLU A 307 -9.10 -4.88 26.06
N ARG A 308 -9.66 -5.15 24.88
CA ARG A 308 -9.85 -4.14 23.84
C ARG A 308 -10.96 -3.15 24.15
N ILE A 309 -12.10 -3.61 24.67
CA ILE A 309 -13.25 -2.74 24.98
C ILE A 309 -13.11 -2.00 26.30
N GLY A 310 -12.32 -2.52 27.24
CA GLY A 310 -12.16 -2.00 28.60
C GLY A 310 -11.91 -0.48 28.68
N PRO A 311 -10.95 0.08 27.93
CA PRO A 311 -10.66 1.52 27.93
C PRO A 311 -11.83 2.41 27.49
N TYR A 312 -12.79 1.84 26.77
CA TYR A 312 -13.91 2.54 26.14
C TYR A 312 -15.22 2.41 26.93
N ILE A 313 -15.25 1.78 28.10
CA ILE A 313 -16.50 1.58 28.86
C ILE A 313 -16.62 2.58 30.01
N GLU A 314 -17.82 3.14 30.16
CA GLU A 314 -18.30 3.89 31.32
C GLU A 314 -19.57 3.19 31.86
N TYR A 315 -19.62 2.98 33.18
CA TYR A 315 -20.72 2.30 33.87
C TYR A 315 -21.85 3.27 34.24
#